data_AF-A0A6S7CYF5-F1
#
_entry.id   AF-A0A6S7CYF5-F1
#
_cell.length_a   1.000
_cell.length_b   1.000
_cell.length_c   1.000
_cell.angle_alpha   90.00
_cell.angle_beta   90.00
_cell.angle_gamma   90.00
#
_symmetry.space_group_name_H-M   'P 1'
#
loop_
_entity.id
_entity.type
_entity.pdbx_description
1 polymer ?
#
loop_
_entity_poly.entity_id
_entity_poly.type
_entity_poly.pdbx_seq_one_letter_code
_entity_poly.pdbx_strand_id
1 'polypeptide(L)'
;MDINEAHPSFAAMLRTQDKALISEIRRLLQERPFMLNPGVSKEAVDAIHFEYDWESFAPVAIPLNTRSGYCGRGLPLTLPLPLIPPDVDAALTEAMDNEDDDFCDELREKMTQTYLAWFQAAWRDARAANQDMRGFLSVHDTLWRTDLDTGEEFREDAGRVKFF
;
A
#
# COMPACT_ATOMS: atom_id res chain seq x y z
N MET A 1 -18.06 -2.34 -19.37
CA MET A 1 -16.61 -2.09 -19.51
C MET A 1 -15.93 -3.44 -19.47
N ASP A 2 -14.90 -3.68 -20.28
CA ASP A 2 -14.12 -4.92 -20.18
C ASP A 2 -12.79 -4.71 -19.44
N ILE A 3 -12.07 -5.81 -19.16
CA ILE A 3 -10.80 -5.79 -18.42
C ILE A 3 -9.71 -4.98 -19.15
N ASN A 4 -9.71 -4.97 -20.48
CA ASN A 4 -8.73 -4.25 -21.29
C ASN A 4 -8.97 -2.73 -21.29
N GLU A 5 -10.17 -2.28 -20.93
CA GLU A 5 -10.49 -0.88 -20.66
C GLU A 5 -10.24 -0.51 -19.19
N ALA A 6 -10.68 -1.37 -18.27
CA ALA A 6 -10.64 -1.11 -16.83
C ALA A 6 -9.20 -0.99 -16.30
N HIS A 7 -8.32 -1.92 -16.69
CA HIS A 7 -6.96 -1.97 -16.18
C HIS A 7 -6.12 -0.73 -16.59
N PRO A 8 -6.09 -0.30 -17.86
CA PRO A 8 -5.40 0.93 -18.25
C PRO A 8 -5.99 2.20 -17.60
N SER A 9 -7.31 2.25 -17.41
CA SER A 9 -8.00 3.37 -16.74
C SER A 9 -7.51 3.49 -15.28
N PHE A 10 -7.48 2.37 -14.55
CA PHE A 10 -6.96 2.33 -13.19
C PHE A 10 -5.49 2.76 -13.12
N ALA A 11 -4.63 2.21 -13.99
CA ALA A 11 -3.23 2.59 -14.04
C ALA A 11 -3.03 4.08 -14.35
N ALA A 12 -3.89 4.67 -15.20
CA ALA A 12 -3.86 6.09 -15.50
C ALA A 12 -4.23 6.95 -14.30
N MET A 13 -5.24 6.54 -13.52
CA MET A 13 -5.62 7.23 -12.29
C MET A 13 -4.48 7.26 -11.28
N LEU A 14 -3.84 6.11 -11.01
CA LEU A 14 -2.70 6.05 -10.09
C LEU A 14 -1.57 7.01 -10.47
N ARG A 15 -1.23 7.11 -11.77
CA ARG A 15 -0.19 8.04 -12.25
C ARG A 15 -0.50 9.51 -11.96
N THR A 16 -1.77 9.89 -11.87
CA THR A 16 -2.13 11.27 -11.49
C THR A 16 -1.76 11.57 -10.03
N GLN A 17 -1.56 10.53 -9.21
CA GLN A 17 -1.28 10.61 -7.78
C GLN A 17 0.21 10.50 -7.43
N ASP A 18 1.09 10.25 -8.41
CA ASP A 18 2.54 10.02 -8.20
C ASP A 18 3.17 11.07 -7.28
N LYS A 19 2.98 12.35 -7.60
CA LYS A 19 3.57 13.46 -6.83
C LYS A 19 3.07 13.50 -5.40
N ALA A 20 1.77 13.24 -5.19
CA ALA A 20 1.17 13.24 -3.87
C ALA A 20 1.71 12.06 -3.04
N LEU A 21 1.73 10.85 -3.61
CA LEU A 21 2.26 9.68 -2.92
C LEU A 21 3.74 9.82 -2.57
N ILE A 22 4.59 10.23 -3.52
CA ILE A 22 6.02 10.44 -3.27
C ILE A 22 6.24 11.48 -2.16
N SER A 23 5.45 12.57 -2.16
CA SER A 23 5.54 13.59 -1.12
C SER A 23 5.16 13.05 0.26
N GLU A 24 4.07 12.29 0.36
CA GLU A 24 3.65 11.67 1.62
C GLU A 24 4.67 10.66 2.14
N ILE A 25 5.21 9.79 1.28
CA ILE A 25 6.25 8.83 1.69
C ILE A 25 7.49 9.59 2.19
N ARG A 26 7.94 10.64 1.49
CA ARG A 26 9.08 11.46 1.94
C ARG A 26 8.83 12.09 3.31
N ARG A 27 7.63 12.64 3.54
CA ARG A 27 7.23 13.21 4.83
C ARG A 27 7.30 12.16 5.94
N LEU A 28 6.75 10.96 5.71
CA LEU A 28 6.80 9.85 6.67
C LEU A 28 8.24 9.44 7.01
N LEU A 29 9.10 9.33 5.98
CA LEU A 29 10.51 8.97 6.13
C LEU A 29 11.32 9.96 6.97
N GLN A 30 11.00 11.27 6.85
CA GLN A 30 11.72 12.36 7.50
C GLN A 30 11.18 12.67 8.91
N GLU A 31 9.87 12.85 9.02
CA GLU A 31 9.24 13.40 10.24
C GLU A 31 8.85 12.32 11.24
N ARG A 32 8.62 11.09 10.75
CA ARG A 32 8.07 9.95 11.49
C ARG A 32 6.89 10.39 12.38
N PRO A 33 5.79 10.88 11.77
CA PRO A 33 4.69 11.58 12.46
C PRO A 33 3.71 10.61 13.14
N PHE A 34 4.17 9.45 13.57
CA PHE A 34 3.33 8.39 14.10
C PHE A 34 2.97 8.61 15.57
N MET A 35 1.75 8.21 15.94
CA MET A 35 1.36 8.06 17.35
C MET A 35 1.88 6.71 17.86
N LEU A 36 2.97 6.74 18.62
CA LEU A 36 3.65 5.54 19.11
C LEU A 36 3.02 5.01 20.41
N ASN A 37 3.20 3.71 20.64
CA ASN A 37 2.80 3.06 21.88
C ASN A 37 3.60 3.63 23.09
N PRO A 38 3.03 3.63 24.31
CA PRO A 38 3.73 4.13 25.50
C PRO A 38 5.11 3.49 25.68
N GLY A 39 6.15 4.32 25.85
CA GLY A 39 7.53 3.86 26.05
C GLY A 39 8.32 3.56 24.76
N VAL A 40 7.70 3.62 23.58
CA VAL A 40 8.39 3.50 22.30
C VAL A 40 8.92 4.88 21.86
N SER A 41 10.21 4.96 21.53
CA SER A 41 10.81 6.18 20.98
C SER A 41 10.73 6.19 19.44
N LYS A 42 10.86 7.38 18.83
CA LYS A 42 10.83 7.51 17.36
C LYS A 42 11.98 6.78 16.67
N GLU A 43 13.09 6.61 17.35
CA GLU A 43 14.29 5.92 16.88
C GLU A 43 14.11 4.40 16.85
N ALA A 44 13.16 3.87 17.63
CA ALA A 44 12.82 2.45 17.61
C ALA A 44 12.04 2.04 16.34
N VAL A 45 11.47 3.00 15.60
CA VAL A 45 10.82 2.75 14.30
C VAL A 45 11.92 2.61 13.24
N ASP A 46 12.11 1.38 12.75
CA ASP A 46 13.10 1.03 11.72
C ASP A 46 12.44 0.61 10.39
N ALA A 47 11.11 0.48 10.38
CA ALA A 47 10.33 0.20 9.20
C ALA A 47 8.96 0.90 9.20
N ILE A 48 8.39 1.03 8.01
CA ILE A 48 6.99 1.41 7.80
C ILE A 48 6.33 0.28 7.02
N HIS A 49 5.22 -0.22 7.54
CA HIS A 49 4.33 -1.11 6.80
C HIS A 49 3.18 -0.28 6.25
N PHE A 50 3.02 -0.31 4.93
CA PHE A 50 1.89 0.26 4.24
C PHE A 50 0.86 -0.84 4.01
N GLU A 51 -0.37 -0.58 4.41
CA GLU A 51 -1.50 -1.46 4.13
C GLU A 51 -2.50 -0.72 3.26
N TYR A 52 -3.01 -1.39 2.24
CA TYR A 52 -4.05 -0.86 1.35
C TYR A 52 -5.23 -1.80 1.32
N ASP A 53 -6.42 -1.29 1.59
CA ASP A 53 -7.65 -2.04 1.54
C ASP A 53 -8.47 -1.61 0.32
N TRP A 54 -8.95 -2.59 -0.44
CA TRP A 54 -9.83 -2.38 -1.58
C TRP A 54 -11.21 -1.85 -1.16
N GLU A 55 -11.66 -2.02 0.09
CA GLU A 55 -12.98 -1.55 0.52
C GLU A 55 -12.93 -0.13 1.07
N SER A 56 -11.88 0.23 1.81
CA SER A 56 -11.71 1.56 2.40
C SER A 56 -10.90 2.55 1.55
N PHE A 57 -10.28 2.08 0.46
CA PHE A 57 -9.55 2.84 -0.58
C PHE A 57 -8.47 3.82 -0.11
N ALA A 58 -8.04 3.75 1.15
CA ALA A 58 -7.05 4.66 1.71
C ALA A 58 -5.84 3.87 2.22
N PRO A 59 -4.65 4.04 1.63
CA PRO A 59 -3.46 3.41 2.18
C PRO A 59 -3.16 3.97 3.57
N VAL A 60 -2.74 3.10 4.48
CA VAL A 60 -2.38 3.40 5.86
C VAL A 60 -0.91 3.07 6.08
N ALA A 61 -0.15 4.02 6.64
CA ALA A 61 1.22 3.79 7.09
C ALA A 61 1.23 3.41 8.57
N ILE A 62 1.84 2.28 8.89
CA ILE A 62 1.89 1.72 10.23
C ILE A 62 3.36 1.68 10.69
N PRO A 63 3.71 2.29 11.83
CA PRO A 63 5.08 2.29 12.33
C PRO A 63 5.46 0.89 12.83
N LEU A 64 6.62 0.41 12.36
CA LEU A 64 7.08 -0.94 12.62
C LEU A 64 8.49 -0.93 13.21
N ASN A 65 8.71 -1.82 14.18
CA ASN A 65 10.04 -2.29 14.54
C ASN A 65 10.19 -3.73 14.04
N THR A 66 11.15 -3.98 13.17
CA THR A 66 11.29 -5.28 12.49
C THR A 66 11.50 -6.46 13.44
N ARG A 67 11.94 -6.22 14.68
CA ARG A 67 12.20 -7.23 15.71
C ARG A 67 11.05 -7.42 16.69
N SER A 68 10.29 -6.37 16.99
CA SER A 68 9.24 -6.38 18.00
C SER A 68 7.82 -6.25 17.46
N GLY A 69 7.63 -5.92 16.19
CA GLY A 69 6.30 -5.79 15.58
C GLY A 69 5.81 -4.35 15.52
N TYR A 70 4.49 -4.19 15.43
CA TYR A 70 3.85 -2.88 15.34
C TYR A 70 4.07 -2.08 16.63
N CYS A 71 4.41 -0.81 16.48
CA CYS A 71 4.85 0.01 17.60
C CYS A 71 4.08 1.33 17.76
N GLY A 72 2.95 1.44 17.08
CA GLY A 72 2.07 2.61 17.14
C GLY A 72 0.82 2.42 16.28
N ARG A 73 0.03 3.48 16.18
CA ARG A 73 -1.20 3.48 15.37
C ARG A 73 -0.90 3.73 13.90
N GLY A 74 -1.71 3.11 13.04
CA GLY A 74 -1.76 3.41 11.62
C GLY A 74 -2.14 4.86 11.37
N LEU A 75 -1.48 5.47 10.39
CA LEU A 75 -1.70 6.82 9.92
C LEU A 75 -2.18 6.76 8.46
N PRO A 76 -3.43 7.10 8.16
CA PRO A 76 -3.90 7.20 6.78
C PRO A 76 -3.06 8.19 5.97
N LEU A 77 -2.71 7.82 4.74
CA LEU A 77 -2.02 8.69 3.81
C LEU A 77 -3.00 9.74 3.28
N THR A 78 -2.54 10.99 3.16
CA THR A 78 -3.37 12.07 2.61
C THR A 78 -3.19 12.11 1.09
N LEU A 79 -3.92 11.25 0.38
CA LEU A 79 -3.94 11.20 -1.08
C LEU A 79 -5.24 11.82 -1.63
N PRO A 80 -5.19 12.53 -2.76
CA PRO A 80 -6.40 12.90 -3.49
C PRO A 80 -7.19 11.64 -3.87
N LEU A 81 -8.47 11.63 -3.52
CA LEU A 81 -9.40 10.55 -3.82
C LEU A 81 -10.30 10.92 -5.02
N PRO A 82 -10.79 9.91 -5.77
CA PRO A 82 -10.61 8.46 -5.57
C PRO A 82 -9.33 7.91 -6.20
N LEU A 83 -8.82 6.79 -5.67
CA LEU A 83 -7.71 6.05 -6.28
C LEU A 83 -8.17 5.08 -7.38
N ILE A 84 -9.42 4.61 -7.30
CA ILE A 84 -10.06 3.82 -8.36
C ILE A 84 -10.95 4.75 -9.18
N PRO A 85 -10.83 4.73 -10.52
CA PRO A 85 -11.78 5.42 -11.38
C PRO A 85 -13.23 5.00 -11.10
N PRO A 86 -14.20 5.94 -11.00
CA PRO A 86 -15.59 5.59 -10.69
C PRO A 86 -16.24 4.60 -11.67
N ASP A 87 -15.81 4.62 -12.93
CA ASP A 87 -16.25 3.70 -13.98
C ASP A 87 -15.69 2.28 -13.80
N VAL A 88 -14.45 2.15 -13.30
CA VAL A 88 -13.86 0.86 -12.92
C VAL A 88 -14.53 0.30 -11.67
N ASP A 89 -14.80 1.14 -10.68
CA ASP A 89 -15.49 0.77 -9.43
C ASP A 89 -16.94 0.31 -9.70
N ALA A 90 -17.64 1.00 -10.59
CA ALA A 90 -18.97 0.60 -11.05
C ALA A 90 -18.93 -0.75 -11.78
N ALA A 91 -17.92 -1.00 -12.63
CA ALA A 91 -17.77 -2.26 -13.33
C ALA A 91 -17.49 -3.44 -12.38
N LEU A 92 -16.67 -3.23 -11.34
CA LEU A 92 -16.47 -4.22 -10.28
C LEU A 92 -17.77 -4.52 -9.54
N THR A 93 -18.55 -3.50 -9.21
CA THR A 93 -19.84 -3.66 -8.52
C THR A 93 -20.84 -4.44 -9.37
N GLU A 94 -20.96 -4.10 -10.66
CA GLU A 94 -21.84 -4.80 -11.60
C GLU A 94 -21.44 -6.27 -11.79
N ALA A 95 -20.13 -6.56 -11.88
CA ALA A 95 -19.66 -7.94 -12.01
C ALA A 95 -19.97 -8.77 -10.75
N MET A 96 -19.80 -8.18 -9.56
CA MET A 96 -20.18 -8.82 -8.30
C MET A 96 -21.69 -9.11 -8.22
N ASP A 97 -22.53 -8.14 -8.62
CA ASP A 97 -23.99 -8.32 -8.64
C ASP A 97 -24.45 -9.40 -9.63
N ASN A 98 -23.67 -9.64 -10.69
CA ASN A 98 -23.93 -10.66 -11.70
C ASN A 98 -23.25 -12.02 -11.40
N GLU A 99 -22.58 -12.17 -10.26
CA GLU A 99 -21.79 -13.37 -9.92
C GLU A 99 -20.74 -13.73 -11.00
N ASP A 100 -20.19 -12.72 -11.68
CA ASP A 100 -19.09 -12.86 -12.64
C ASP A 100 -17.75 -12.89 -11.90
N ASP A 101 -17.51 -14.01 -11.20
CA ASP A 101 -16.32 -14.23 -10.38
C ASP A 101 -15.03 -14.16 -11.22
N ASP A 102 -15.05 -14.68 -12.45
CA ASP A 102 -13.89 -14.68 -13.35
C ASP A 102 -13.43 -13.26 -13.68
N PHE A 103 -14.37 -12.35 -13.99
CA PHE A 103 -14.05 -10.94 -14.21
C PHE A 103 -13.52 -10.27 -12.93
N CYS A 104 -14.18 -10.51 -11.80
CA CYS A 104 -13.80 -9.90 -10.52
C CYS A 104 -12.40 -10.30 -10.08
N ASP A 105 -12.08 -11.60 -10.15
CA ASP A 105 -10.79 -12.14 -9.75
C ASP A 105 -9.68 -11.64 -10.69
N GLU A 106 -9.89 -11.71 -12.00
CA GLU A 106 -8.88 -11.25 -12.97
C GLU A 106 -8.62 -9.74 -12.84
N LEU A 107 -9.68 -8.93 -12.70
CA LEU A 107 -9.51 -7.48 -12.58
C LEU A 107 -8.82 -7.10 -11.26
N ARG A 108 -9.22 -7.70 -10.13
CA ARG A 108 -8.59 -7.47 -8.82
C ARG A 108 -7.13 -7.89 -8.81
N GLU A 109 -6.77 -9.00 -9.45
CA GLU A 109 -5.38 -9.43 -9.58
C GLU A 109 -4.55 -8.37 -10.34
N LYS A 110 -5.01 -7.94 -11.53
CA LYS A 110 -4.30 -6.93 -12.32
C LYS A 110 -4.20 -5.59 -11.58
N MET A 111 -5.26 -5.17 -10.90
CA MET A 111 -5.27 -3.95 -10.11
C MET A 111 -4.28 -4.06 -8.93
N THR A 112 -4.23 -5.20 -8.25
CA THR A 112 -3.26 -5.45 -7.17
C THR A 112 -1.83 -5.36 -7.67
N GLN A 113 -1.48 -6.06 -8.75
CA GLN A 113 -0.14 -6.00 -9.32
C GLN A 113 0.24 -4.57 -9.76
N THR A 114 -0.70 -3.84 -10.36
CA THR A 114 -0.51 -2.46 -10.81
C THR A 114 -0.29 -1.51 -9.63
N TYR A 115 -1.08 -1.67 -8.58
CA TYR A 115 -0.97 -0.87 -7.35
C TYR A 115 0.38 -1.12 -6.66
N LEU A 116 0.77 -2.38 -6.48
CA LEU A 116 2.05 -2.75 -5.86
C LEU A 116 3.23 -2.14 -6.64
N ALA A 117 3.24 -2.29 -7.97
CA ALA A 117 4.31 -1.74 -8.82
C ALA A 117 4.37 -0.21 -8.78
N TRP A 118 3.22 0.46 -8.81
CA TRP A 118 3.11 1.91 -8.68
C TRP A 118 3.66 2.41 -7.35
N PHE A 119 3.22 1.79 -6.25
CA PHE A 119 3.64 2.18 -4.91
C PHE A 119 5.13 1.92 -4.68
N GLN A 120 5.66 0.80 -5.19
CA GLN A 120 7.08 0.49 -5.16
C GLN A 120 7.91 1.52 -5.93
N ALA A 121 7.44 1.99 -7.09
CA ALA A 121 8.10 3.06 -7.82
C ALA A 121 8.15 4.35 -6.99
N ALA A 122 7.02 4.76 -6.41
CA ALA A 122 6.97 5.94 -5.55
C ALA A 122 7.87 5.82 -4.31
N TRP A 123 7.94 4.63 -3.69
CA TRP A 123 8.86 4.35 -2.60
C TRP A 123 10.32 4.56 -3.01
N ARG A 124 10.75 3.99 -4.15
CA ARG A 124 12.12 4.17 -4.66
C ARG A 124 12.47 5.64 -4.87
N ASP A 125 11.55 6.43 -5.42
CA ASP A 125 11.74 7.86 -5.65
C ASP A 125 11.77 8.70 -4.35
N ALA A 126 11.11 8.23 -3.30
CA ALA A 126 11.10 8.84 -1.98
C ALA A 126 12.30 8.42 -1.11
N ARG A 127 12.89 7.25 -1.39
CA ARG A 127 13.84 6.53 -0.54
C ARG A 127 15.06 7.33 -0.08
N ALA A 128 15.55 8.23 -0.93
CA ALA A 128 16.70 9.08 -0.62
C ALA A 128 16.48 9.97 0.62
N ALA A 129 15.23 10.20 1.04
CA ALA A 129 14.92 10.98 2.23
C ALA A 129 15.36 10.32 3.55
N ASN A 130 15.47 9.00 3.57
CA ASN A 130 16.00 8.21 4.69
C ASN A 130 16.31 6.80 4.18
N GLN A 131 17.59 6.47 4.01
CA GLN A 131 18.08 5.21 3.44
C GLN A 131 18.10 4.02 4.42
N ASP A 132 17.91 4.28 5.71
CA ASP A 132 17.94 3.22 6.73
C ASP A 132 16.54 2.65 7.04
N MET A 133 15.49 3.44 6.80
CA MET A 133 14.10 3.02 7.03
C MET A 133 13.65 1.98 5.99
N ARG A 134 13.19 0.82 6.44
CA ARG A 134 12.63 -0.20 5.54
C ARG A 134 11.16 0.07 5.21
N GLY A 135 10.72 -0.39 4.04
CA GLY A 135 9.33 -0.26 3.59
C GLY A 135 8.74 -1.61 3.25
N PHE A 136 7.55 -1.89 3.74
CA PHE A 136 6.77 -3.07 3.39
C PHE A 136 5.39 -2.66 2.90
N LEU A 137 4.81 -3.41 1.97
CA LEU A 137 3.47 -3.16 1.46
C LEU A 137 2.64 -4.43 1.45
N SER A 138 1.35 -4.31 1.77
CA SER A 138 0.37 -5.37 1.51
C SER A 138 -0.97 -4.81 1.14
N VAL A 139 -1.75 -5.64 0.45
CA VAL A 139 -3.19 -5.47 0.39
C VAL A 139 -3.79 -6.05 1.68
N HIS A 140 -4.82 -5.40 2.23
CA HIS A 140 -5.54 -5.81 3.43
C HIS A 140 -6.04 -7.26 3.31
N ASP A 141 -6.17 -7.93 4.46
CA ASP A 141 -6.55 -9.35 4.58
C ASP A 141 -5.64 -10.36 3.86
N THR A 142 -4.49 -9.93 3.32
CA THR A 142 -3.46 -10.85 2.83
C THR A 142 -2.46 -11.19 3.92
N LEU A 143 -1.93 -12.41 3.90
CA LEU A 143 -0.76 -12.80 4.70
C LEU A 143 0.57 -12.47 3.99
N TRP A 144 0.49 -11.88 2.80
CA TRP A 144 1.63 -11.59 1.95
C TRP A 144 2.09 -10.14 2.13
N ARG A 145 3.40 -9.97 2.12
CA ARG A 145 4.07 -8.67 2.26
C ARG A 145 5.08 -8.54 1.13
N THR A 146 5.13 -7.38 0.50
CA THR A 146 6.16 -7.01 -0.47
C THR A 146 7.20 -6.13 0.22
N ASP A 147 8.47 -6.51 0.16
CA ASP A 147 9.57 -5.61 0.54
C ASP A 147 9.74 -4.55 -0.55
N LEU A 148 9.56 -3.27 -0.21
CA LEU A 148 9.51 -2.19 -1.20
C LEU A 148 10.87 -1.85 -1.82
N ASP A 149 11.98 -2.23 -1.18
CA ASP A 149 13.32 -2.02 -1.74
C ASP A 149 13.67 -3.08 -2.79
N THR A 150 13.20 -4.32 -2.59
CA THR A 150 13.58 -5.48 -3.44
C THR A 150 12.48 -5.95 -4.38
N GLY A 151 11.21 -5.72 -4.03
CA GLY A 151 10.03 -6.30 -4.69
C GLY A 151 9.79 -7.76 -4.32
N GLU A 152 10.55 -8.32 -3.38
CA GLU A 152 10.38 -9.70 -2.96
C GLU A 152 9.12 -9.84 -2.10
N GLU A 153 8.27 -10.80 -2.46
CA GLU A 153 7.11 -11.18 -1.66
C GLU A 153 7.47 -12.24 -0.63
N PHE A 154 6.91 -12.11 0.57
CA PHE A 154 7.08 -13.08 1.62
C PHE A 154 5.84 -13.16 2.50
N ARG A 155 5.64 -14.31 3.14
CA ARG A 155 4.55 -14.51 4.09
C ARG A 155 4.92 -13.92 5.45
N GLU A 156 3.93 -13.33 6.13
CA GLU A 156 4.06 -12.79 7.48
C GLU A 156 4.64 -13.80 8.48
N ASP A 157 4.20 -15.06 8.39
CA ASP A 157 4.61 -16.17 9.28
C ASP A 157 6.01 -16.72 8.99
N ALA A 158 6.70 -16.23 7.97
CA ALA A 158 8.06 -16.65 7.63
C ALA A 158 9.13 -16.19 8.65
N GLY A 159 8.76 -15.37 9.65
CA GLY A 159 9.63 -14.94 10.74
C GLY A 159 10.73 -13.95 10.34
N ARG A 160 10.73 -13.47 9.09
CA ARG A 160 11.69 -12.48 8.58
C ARG A 160 11.55 -11.11 9.24
N VAL A 161 10.32 -10.73 9.53
CA VAL A 161 9.90 -9.45 10.12
C VAL A 161 8.63 -9.74 10.94
N LYS A 162 8.48 -9.13 12.12
CA LYS A 162 7.25 -9.28 12.92
C LYS A 162 6.21 -8.24 12.50
N PHE A 163 4.96 -8.65 12.36
CA PHE A 163 3.81 -7.78 12.01
C PHE A 163 2.63 -7.98 12.98
N PHE A 164 2.90 -8.20 14.28
CA PHE A 164 1.89 -8.41 15.31
C PHE A 164 2.22 -7.68 16.61
#